data_AF-E1QKQ0-F1
#
_entry.id   AF-E1QKQ0-F1
#
_cell.length_a   1.000
_cell.length_b   1.000
_cell.length_c   1.000
_cell.angle_alpha   90.00
_cell.angle_beta   90.00
_cell.angle_gamma   90.00
#
_symmetry.space_group_name_H-M   'P 1'
#
loop_
_entity.id
_entity.type
_entity.pdbx_description
1 polymer ?
#
loop_
_entity_poly.entity_id
_entity_poly.type
_entity_poly.pdbx_seq_one_letter_code
_entity_poly.pdbx_strand_id
1 'polypeptide(L)'
;MSQRKRAFQEVIINQTPLWDYFAASAEAVDFDHLRQALDFLHIDGGLIAAYGPDYPLVEPRELAPPLDSPLIEHTSLPAFSMVVFDRPLSYQDEGFQFDLLTPEGRPSDPSLAAANRQAFRGRLPRNLWGRMERIIGRRAVTPLANYPDIFELVTHMDRAHVLARDASGEFRMLGVFASLPSDLDGEIKRFGRHIGKFSPGDNERYAANRLFVYRFLMEQTGMPICGERHTSAALFARRLMQRRERFIIKVLGQSDRAITTLTSHGAHNSLPRVEKVALVQAAACDPERLARIRQEGFFLDPARQVVILRVRYQQHAYHVDNVMEDRACSVLAQELIHPVNGRVLGEVDVLGLNQDRLLQLNDIVRGEYQGDIVYRGREVISSTGAIDDRLRFLVAWLQKNRFQIADYSPDHFDRILKVVLKFLGEPTHAEDLTRHEELAQEAQTLLAELRLSHRLRLLERLVRTRSDSEGRKLQHAQILVILNHFLGTEGEELAAQHPKVMRKLLRICVRYLDQPYLRRQYLAKTPKTQYDHNLLDEYERLTQFVEQCQIMVGR
;
A
#
# COMPACT_ATOMS: atom_id res chain seq x y z
N MET A 1 -14.25 -20.04 31.14
CA MET A 1 -13.28 -19.61 30.10
C MET A 1 -11.99 -19.26 30.82
N SER A 2 -10.88 -19.92 30.48
CA SER A 2 -9.55 -19.54 30.97
C SER A 2 -9.31 -18.08 30.57
N GLN A 3 -8.97 -17.21 31.53
CA GLN A 3 -8.61 -15.82 31.23
C GLN A 3 -7.38 -15.85 30.34
N ARG A 4 -7.56 -15.58 29.04
CA ARG A 4 -6.45 -15.40 28.11
C ARG A 4 -5.57 -14.29 28.65
N LYS A 5 -4.29 -14.60 28.85
CA LYS A 5 -3.27 -13.62 29.23
C LYS A 5 -3.15 -12.60 28.10
N ARG A 6 -3.48 -11.32 28.36
CA ARG A 6 -3.34 -10.23 27.37
C ARG A 6 -1.89 -10.12 26.90
N ALA A 7 -1.67 -9.83 25.63
CA ALA A 7 -0.35 -9.46 25.12
C ALA A 7 0.11 -8.09 25.67
N PHE A 8 1.32 -7.67 25.33
CA PHE A 8 1.80 -6.29 25.60
C PHE A 8 1.78 -5.87 27.08
N GLN A 9 2.04 -6.80 28.00
CA GLN A 9 1.93 -6.56 29.45
C GLN A 9 3.01 -5.61 30.00
N GLU A 10 4.13 -5.50 29.32
CA GLU A 10 5.26 -4.67 29.70
C GLU A 10 5.30 -3.35 28.93
N VAL A 11 4.29 -3.08 28.08
CA VAL A 11 4.21 -1.81 27.35
C VAL A 11 3.85 -0.69 28.31
N ILE A 12 4.60 0.40 28.21
CA ILE A 12 4.37 1.65 28.95
C ILE A 12 4.06 2.75 27.94
N ILE A 13 2.93 3.43 28.12
CA ILE A 13 2.47 4.58 27.35
C ILE A 13 2.44 5.79 28.27
N ASN A 14 3.17 6.86 27.95
CA ASN A 14 3.24 8.07 28.78
C ASN A 14 3.48 7.76 30.28
N GLN A 15 4.52 6.98 30.58
CA GLN A 15 4.88 6.53 31.94
C GLN A 15 3.82 5.66 32.66
N THR A 16 2.74 5.28 31.99
CA THR A 16 1.64 4.47 32.53
C THR A 16 1.64 3.10 31.85
N PRO A 17 1.47 1.98 32.57
CA PRO A 17 1.27 0.68 31.95
C PRO A 17 0.10 0.72 30.95
N LEU A 18 0.26 0.06 29.79
CA LEU A 18 -0.70 0.13 28.67
C LEU A 18 -2.15 -0.07 29.10
N TRP A 19 -2.39 -1.08 29.94
CA TRP A 19 -3.75 -1.45 30.33
C TRP A 19 -4.36 -0.49 31.35
N ASP A 20 -3.54 0.21 32.10
CA ASP A 20 -3.97 1.26 33.04
C ASP A 20 -4.15 2.61 32.34
N TYR A 21 -3.46 2.83 31.21
CA TYR A 21 -3.54 4.07 30.42
C TYR A 21 -4.98 4.40 29.99
N PHE A 22 -5.80 3.39 29.65
CA PHE A 22 -7.21 3.61 29.28
C PHE A 22 -8.06 4.14 30.44
N ALA A 23 -7.64 3.88 31.69
CA ALA A 23 -8.28 4.37 32.90
C ALA A 23 -7.60 5.63 33.48
N ALA A 24 -6.57 6.16 32.82
CA ALA A 24 -5.86 7.35 33.26
C ALA A 24 -6.74 8.61 33.21
N SER A 25 -6.31 9.65 33.93
CA SER A 25 -6.97 10.95 33.89
C SER A 25 -6.88 11.57 32.49
N ALA A 26 -7.82 12.45 32.15
CA ALA A 26 -7.86 13.04 30.81
C ALA A 26 -6.64 13.91 30.48
N GLU A 27 -6.02 14.54 31.48
CA GLU A 27 -4.78 15.31 31.31
C GLU A 27 -3.60 14.41 30.90
N ALA A 28 -3.63 13.13 31.26
CA ALA A 28 -2.60 12.16 30.91
C ALA A 28 -2.84 11.50 29.53
N VAL A 29 -4.02 11.66 28.95
CA VAL A 29 -4.43 11.03 27.68
C VAL A 29 -4.46 12.08 26.56
N ASP A 30 -3.37 12.16 25.81
CA ASP A 30 -3.32 12.92 24.56
C ASP A 30 -3.54 12.03 23.32
N PHE A 31 -3.70 12.69 22.18
CA PHE A 31 -4.01 12.05 20.91
C PHE A 31 -2.91 11.11 20.42
N ASP A 32 -1.64 11.46 20.63
CA ASP A 32 -0.51 10.70 20.10
C ASP A 32 -0.25 9.45 20.94
N HIS A 33 -0.34 9.56 22.26
CA HIS A 33 -0.28 8.44 23.18
C HIS A 33 -1.52 7.53 23.08
N LEU A 34 -2.71 8.11 22.86
CA LEU A 34 -3.92 7.32 22.58
C LEU A 34 -3.75 6.50 21.29
N ARG A 35 -3.18 7.08 20.23
CA ARG A 35 -2.87 6.34 19.00
C ARG A 35 -2.01 5.11 19.28
N GLN A 36 -0.94 5.27 20.06
CA GLN A 36 -0.04 4.18 20.42
C GLN A 36 -0.76 3.11 21.27
N ALA A 37 -1.54 3.51 22.27
CA ALA A 37 -2.31 2.58 23.09
C ALA A 37 -3.32 1.78 22.25
N LEU A 38 -3.99 2.44 21.30
CA LEU A 38 -4.92 1.81 20.36
C LEU A 38 -4.21 0.83 19.42
N ASP A 39 -2.97 1.11 18.98
CA ASP A 39 -2.19 0.15 18.19
C ASP A 39 -2.09 -1.20 18.93
N PHE A 40 -1.67 -1.20 20.20
CA PHE A 40 -1.48 -2.43 20.97
C PHE A 40 -2.79 -3.13 21.31
N LEU A 41 -3.82 -2.38 21.74
CA LEU A 41 -5.15 -2.94 22.04
C LEU A 41 -5.73 -3.65 20.81
N HIS A 42 -5.63 -3.02 19.64
CA HIS A 42 -6.20 -3.58 18.40
C HIS A 42 -5.40 -4.76 17.87
N ILE A 43 -4.08 -4.75 18.02
CA ILE A 43 -3.26 -5.93 17.69
C ILE A 43 -3.63 -7.10 18.63
N ASP A 44 -3.72 -6.88 19.94
CA ASP A 44 -4.05 -7.94 20.89
C ASP A 44 -5.45 -8.51 20.66
N GLY A 45 -6.46 -7.64 20.53
CA GLY A 45 -7.86 -8.06 20.39
C GLY A 45 -8.28 -8.46 18.96
N GLY A 46 -7.66 -7.87 17.94
CA GLY A 46 -8.03 -8.08 16.53
C GLY A 46 -7.18 -9.11 15.81
N LEU A 47 -5.92 -9.31 16.22
CA LEU A 47 -5.01 -10.26 15.56
C LEU A 47 -4.65 -11.41 16.50
N ILE A 48 -4.05 -11.12 17.66
CA ILE A 48 -3.53 -12.15 18.55
C ILE A 48 -4.66 -12.96 19.21
N ALA A 49 -5.80 -12.33 19.54
CA ALA A 49 -6.96 -13.03 20.10
C ALA A 49 -7.58 -14.06 19.16
N ALA A 50 -7.55 -13.76 17.86
CA ALA A 50 -8.08 -14.64 16.83
C ALA A 50 -7.07 -15.68 16.38
N TYR A 51 -5.80 -15.53 16.76
CA TYR A 51 -4.73 -16.45 16.36
C TYR A 51 -4.93 -17.84 16.97
N GLY A 52 -4.80 -18.85 16.12
CA GLY A 52 -4.84 -20.27 16.45
C GLY A 52 -4.12 -21.09 15.36
N PRO A 53 -4.08 -22.42 15.48
CA PRO A 53 -3.39 -23.29 14.52
C PRO A 53 -3.82 -23.06 13.06
N ASP A 54 -5.12 -22.85 12.84
CA ASP A 54 -5.71 -22.66 11.51
C ASP A 54 -5.84 -21.17 11.11
N TYR A 55 -5.24 -20.25 11.88
CA TYR A 55 -5.29 -18.84 11.53
C TYR A 55 -4.61 -18.62 10.17
N PRO A 56 -5.31 -18.02 9.19
CA PRO A 56 -4.77 -17.77 7.85
C PRO A 56 -3.77 -16.61 7.94
N LEU A 57 -2.48 -16.91 8.08
CA LEU A 57 -1.43 -15.89 8.13
C LEU A 57 -1.42 -15.07 6.84
N VAL A 58 -1.13 -13.77 6.97
CA VAL A 58 -0.98 -12.89 5.80
C VAL A 58 0.32 -13.24 5.12
N GLU A 59 0.28 -13.48 3.81
CA GLU A 59 1.51 -13.71 3.05
C GLU A 59 2.27 -12.39 2.90
N PRO A 60 3.61 -12.38 3.02
CA PRO A 60 4.38 -11.14 2.96
C PRO A 60 4.10 -10.33 1.68
N ARG A 61 3.86 -11.00 0.54
CA ARG A 61 3.53 -10.34 -0.73
C ARG A 61 2.23 -9.54 -0.71
N GLU A 62 1.25 -9.91 0.12
CA GLU A 62 -0.03 -9.19 0.23
C GLU A 62 0.16 -7.79 0.84
N LEU A 63 1.26 -7.59 1.57
CA LEU A 63 1.65 -6.32 2.18
C LEU A 63 2.62 -5.52 1.30
N ALA A 64 3.15 -6.10 0.22
CA ALA A 64 4.04 -5.44 -0.72
C ALA A 64 3.26 -4.87 -1.93
N PRO A 65 3.39 -3.57 -2.27
CA PRO A 65 2.75 -2.98 -3.45
C PRO A 65 3.32 -3.54 -4.77
N PRO A 66 2.53 -3.67 -5.84
CA PRO A 66 1.08 -3.37 -5.93
C PRO A 66 0.26 -4.35 -5.06
N LEU A 67 -0.81 -3.87 -4.44
CA LEU A 67 -1.53 -4.64 -3.43
C LEU A 67 -2.53 -5.60 -4.07
N ASP A 68 -2.52 -6.86 -3.64
CA ASP A 68 -3.40 -7.89 -4.18
C ASP A 68 -4.82 -7.71 -3.61
N SER A 69 -5.85 -7.85 -4.45
CA SER A 69 -7.23 -7.93 -3.97
C SER A 69 -7.43 -9.27 -3.29
N PRO A 70 -7.88 -9.32 -2.02
CA PRO A 70 -8.12 -10.57 -1.35
C PRO A 70 -9.32 -11.28 -1.97
N LEU A 71 -9.18 -12.58 -2.27
CA LEU A 71 -10.22 -13.39 -2.91
C LEU A 71 -11.06 -14.18 -1.90
N ILE A 72 -10.55 -14.35 -0.68
CA ILE A 72 -11.17 -15.15 0.37
C ILE A 72 -11.58 -14.23 1.51
N GLU A 73 -12.80 -14.41 2.01
CA GLU A 73 -13.29 -13.72 3.20
C GLU A 73 -13.38 -14.71 4.36
N HIS A 74 -12.63 -14.45 5.44
CA HIS A 74 -12.61 -15.30 6.62
C HIS A 74 -13.64 -14.81 7.64
N THR A 75 -14.91 -15.17 7.42
CA THR A 75 -16.07 -14.65 8.18
C THR A 75 -16.02 -14.94 9.69
N SER A 76 -15.19 -15.91 10.13
CA SER A 76 -14.95 -16.21 11.53
C SER A 76 -13.98 -15.26 12.22
N LEU A 77 -13.22 -14.47 11.47
CA LEU A 77 -12.24 -13.53 12.01
C LEU A 77 -12.90 -12.20 12.44
N PRO A 78 -12.31 -11.52 13.44
CA PRO A 78 -12.77 -10.21 13.87
C PRO A 78 -12.60 -9.16 12.78
N ALA A 79 -13.47 -8.15 12.79
CA ALA A 79 -13.52 -7.13 11.76
C ALA A 79 -14.06 -5.83 12.34
N PHE A 80 -13.41 -4.69 12.10
CA PHE A 80 -13.91 -3.42 12.62
C PHE A 80 -13.48 -2.24 11.77
N SER A 81 -14.21 -1.13 11.94
CA SER A 81 -13.76 0.21 11.56
C SER A 81 -13.87 1.13 12.76
N MET A 82 -12.95 2.07 12.86
CA MET A 82 -12.97 3.09 13.89
C MET A 82 -12.50 4.41 13.30
N VAL A 83 -13.09 5.51 13.77
CA VAL A 83 -12.53 6.85 13.62
C VAL A 83 -12.33 7.49 15.00
N VAL A 84 -11.19 8.18 15.17
CA VAL A 84 -10.87 9.01 16.33
C VAL A 84 -10.74 10.45 15.88
N PHE A 85 -11.39 11.39 16.59
CA PHE A 85 -11.22 12.83 16.39
C PHE A 85 -10.58 13.48 17.61
N ASP A 86 -9.56 14.33 17.39
CA ASP A 86 -8.94 15.14 18.45
C ASP A 86 -9.74 16.42 18.76
N ARG A 87 -11.07 16.31 18.78
CA ARG A 87 -12.01 17.41 19.05
C ARG A 87 -13.37 16.87 19.49
N PRO A 88 -14.24 17.73 20.05
CA PRO A 88 -15.66 17.43 20.19
C PRO A 88 -16.35 17.12 18.87
N LEU A 89 -17.35 16.24 18.93
CA LEU A 89 -18.26 15.99 17.80
C LEU A 89 -19.35 17.05 17.76
N SER A 90 -19.67 17.53 16.55
CA SER A 90 -20.87 18.34 16.32
C SER A 90 -21.85 17.52 15.51
N TYR A 91 -22.89 16.99 16.17
CA TYR A 91 -23.84 16.07 15.53
C TYR A 91 -24.51 16.66 14.28
N GLN A 92 -24.70 17.99 14.22
CA GLN A 92 -25.28 18.66 13.05
C GLN A 92 -24.26 18.93 11.93
N ASP A 93 -22.99 19.14 12.28
CA ASP A 93 -21.95 19.51 11.33
C ASP A 93 -21.11 18.31 10.84
N GLU A 94 -21.23 17.16 11.50
CA GLU A 94 -20.53 15.95 11.08
C GLU A 94 -20.97 15.53 9.67
N GLY A 95 -19.98 15.33 8.80
CA GLY A 95 -20.23 14.91 7.41
C GLY A 95 -20.63 13.45 7.25
N PHE A 96 -21.02 12.77 8.34
CA PHE A 96 -21.28 11.33 8.39
C PHE A 96 -22.33 11.01 9.46
N GLN A 97 -23.07 9.91 9.27
CA GLN A 97 -24.14 9.49 10.19
C GLN A 97 -23.60 8.49 11.21
N PHE A 98 -24.06 8.60 12.46
CA PHE A 98 -23.76 7.67 13.55
C PHE A 98 -24.84 7.78 14.62
N ASP A 99 -24.97 6.76 15.47
CA ASP A 99 -25.78 6.87 16.67
C ASP A 99 -24.95 7.51 17.78
N LEU A 100 -25.41 8.65 18.29
CA LEU A 100 -24.76 9.38 19.37
C LEU A 100 -24.85 8.62 20.69
N LEU A 101 -23.72 8.50 21.39
CA LEU A 101 -23.68 8.09 22.79
C LEU A 101 -23.38 9.32 23.65
N THR A 102 -24.25 9.59 24.62
CA THR A 102 -24.13 10.79 25.46
C THR A 102 -23.15 10.55 26.61
N PRO A 103 -22.15 11.41 26.86
CA PRO A 103 -21.26 11.27 27.99
C PRO A 103 -22.05 11.15 29.31
N GLU A 104 -21.83 10.07 30.07
CA GLU A 104 -22.62 9.83 31.29
C GLU A 104 -22.15 10.66 32.51
N GLY A 105 -21.10 11.47 32.38
CA GLY A 105 -20.54 12.29 33.47
C GLY A 105 -19.63 11.53 34.44
N ARG A 106 -19.21 12.21 35.51
CA ARG A 106 -18.40 11.67 36.62
C ARG A 106 -18.98 12.13 37.97
N PRO A 107 -19.59 11.25 38.77
CA PRO A 107 -19.86 9.84 38.50
C PRO A 107 -20.86 9.64 37.35
N SER A 108 -20.91 8.42 36.80
CA SER A 108 -21.82 8.08 35.69
C SER A 108 -23.29 8.16 36.12
N ASP A 109 -24.11 8.89 35.37
CA ASP A 109 -25.58 8.85 35.48
C ASP A 109 -26.09 7.45 35.07
N PRO A 110 -26.79 6.72 35.96
CA PRO A 110 -27.30 5.39 35.67
C PRO A 110 -28.32 5.33 34.53
N SER A 111 -29.13 6.38 34.36
CA SER A 111 -30.16 6.49 33.32
C SER A 111 -29.53 6.69 31.96
N LEU A 112 -28.54 7.60 31.85
CA LEU A 112 -27.77 7.79 30.63
C LEU A 112 -26.97 6.53 30.28
N ALA A 113 -26.34 5.90 31.26
CA ALA A 113 -25.62 4.64 31.04
C ALA A 113 -26.55 3.54 30.52
N ALA A 114 -27.78 3.46 31.03
CA ALA A 114 -28.79 2.52 30.52
C ALA A 114 -29.20 2.84 29.08
N ALA A 115 -29.44 4.11 28.75
CA ALA A 115 -29.78 4.54 27.40
C ALA A 115 -28.66 4.24 26.40
N ASN A 116 -27.41 4.57 26.73
CA ASN A 116 -26.25 4.26 25.89
C ASN A 116 -26.04 2.76 25.71
N ARG A 117 -26.22 1.96 26.78
CA ARG A 117 -26.17 0.49 26.66
C ARG A 117 -27.26 -0.03 25.74
N GLN A 118 -28.48 0.52 25.80
CA GLN A 118 -29.57 0.12 24.91
C GLN A 118 -29.26 0.47 23.46
N ALA A 119 -28.75 1.68 23.19
CA ALA A 119 -28.32 2.11 21.86
C ALA A 119 -27.20 1.18 21.32
N PHE A 120 -26.16 0.93 22.11
CA PHE A 120 -25.07 0.03 21.76
C PHE A 120 -25.56 -1.40 21.47
N ARG A 121 -26.38 -1.96 22.36
CA ARG A 121 -26.97 -3.30 22.22
C ARG A 121 -27.81 -3.43 20.96
N GLY A 122 -28.57 -2.39 20.61
CA GLY A 122 -29.40 -2.35 19.40
C GLY A 122 -28.61 -2.48 18.09
N ARG A 123 -27.30 -2.23 18.12
CA ARG A 123 -26.39 -2.33 16.97
C ARG A 123 -25.49 -3.55 17.00
N LEU A 124 -25.52 -4.34 18.09
CA LEU A 124 -24.82 -5.61 18.17
C LEU A 124 -25.66 -6.75 17.59
N PRO A 125 -25.03 -7.74 16.93
CA PRO A 125 -25.66 -9.01 16.62
C PRO A 125 -26.35 -9.65 17.83
N ARG A 126 -27.58 -10.15 17.66
CA ARG A 126 -28.42 -10.67 18.75
C ARG A 126 -27.76 -11.79 19.55
N ASN A 127 -26.97 -12.64 18.90
CA ASN A 127 -26.20 -13.71 19.53
C ASN A 127 -25.15 -13.20 20.53
N LEU A 128 -24.73 -11.93 20.42
CA LEU A 128 -23.75 -11.34 21.33
C LEU A 128 -24.37 -10.63 22.54
N TRP A 129 -25.70 -10.50 22.61
CA TRP A 129 -26.34 -9.79 23.73
C TRP A 129 -26.04 -10.43 25.09
N GLY A 130 -26.08 -11.75 25.21
CA GLY A 130 -25.70 -12.44 26.44
C GLY A 130 -24.20 -12.34 26.77
N ARG A 131 -23.35 -12.11 25.77
CA ARG A 131 -21.91 -11.83 25.96
C ARG A 131 -21.71 -10.39 26.44
N MET A 132 -22.42 -9.44 25.85
CA MET A 132 -22.42 -8.04 26.27
C MET A 132 -22.80 -7.88 27.75
N GLU A 133 -23.87 -8.54 28.21
CA GLU A 133 -24.28 -8.45 29.62
C GLU A 133 -23.21 -9.00 30.58
N ARG A 134 -22.46 -10.03 30.16
CA ARG A 134 -21.34 -10.57 30.95
C ARG A 134 -20.13 -9.65 30.97
N ILE A 135 -19.82 -9.00 29.84
CA ILE A 135 -18.66 -8.12 29.71
C ILE A 135 -18.95 -6.76 30.34
N ILE A 136 -19.97 -6.06 29.86
CA ILE A 136 -20.28 -4.68 30.26
C ILE A 136 -21.14 -4.66 31.52
N GLY A 137 -22.12 -5.55 31.62
CA GLY A 137 -23.11 -5.55 32.70
C GLY A 137 -23.78 -4.18 32.84
N ARG A 138 -23.73 -3.60 34.04
CA ARG A 138 -24.28 -2.26 34.33
C ARG A 138 -23.30 -1.11 34.11
N ARG A 139 -22.08 -1.38 33.63
CA ARG A 139 -21.08 -0.32 33.36
C ARG A 139 -21.53 0.60 32.23
N ALA A 140 -20.98 1.81 32.23
CA ALA A 140 -21.17 2.80 31.17
C ALA A 140 -20.38 2.42 29.90
N VAL A 141 -20.86 2.82 28.72
CA VAL A 141 -20.24 2.44 27.43
C VAL A 141 -19.26 3.51 26.94
N THR A 142 -19.50 4.79 27.24
CA THR A 142 -18.64 5.88 26.72
C THR A 142 -17.25 5.98 27.34
N PRO A 143 -17.01 5.65 28.64
CA PRO A 143 -15.70 5.87 29.24
C PRO A 143 -14.60 5.07 28.54
N LEU A 144 -13.49 5.74 28.21
CA LEU A 144 -12.33 5.10 27.59
C LEU A 144 -11.79 3.92 28.43
N ALA A 145 -11.92 3.98 29.76
CA ALA A 145 -11.53 2.91 30.67
C ALA A 145 -12.22 1.56 30.38
N ASN A 146 -13.44 1.59 29.83
CA ASN A 146 -14.18 0.38 29.47
C ASN A 146 -13.91 -0.06 28.02
N TYR A 147 -13.24 0.76 27.21
CA TYR A 147 -13.01 0.48 25.80
C TYR A 147 -12.24 -0.82 25.54
N PRO A 148 -11.21 -1.22 26.32
CA PRO A 148 -10.55 -2.51 26.13
C PRO A 148 -11.51 -3.70 26.19
N ASP A 149 -12.51 -3.66 27.06
CA ASP A 149 -13.51 -4.73 27.20
C ASP A 149 -14.57 -4.63 26.10
N ILE A 150 -14.97 -3.40 25.73
CA ILE A 150 -15.94 -3.13 24.67
C ILE A 150 -15.40 -3.52 23.29
N PHE A 151 -14.08 -3.44 23.09
CA PHE A 151 -13.44 -3.73 21.80
C PHE A 151 -13.75 -5.15 21.30
N GLU A 152 -13.87 -6.12 22.21
CA GLU A 152 -14.28 -7.49 21.89
C GLU A 152 -15.66 -7.55 21.21
N LEU A 153 -16.57 -6.63 21.53
CA LEU A 153 -17.92 -6.56 20.96
C LEU A 153 -17.95 -5.77 19.65
N VAL A 154 -17.20 -4.66 19.56
CA VAL A 154 -17.21 -3.80 18.34
C VAL A 154 -16.56 -4.47 17.14
N THR A 155 -15.69 -5.46 17.35
CA THR A 155 -15.11 -6.30 16.27
C THR A 155 -16.11 -7.21 15.57
N HIS A 156 -17.37 -7.18 16.01
CA HIS A 156 -18.47 -7.93 15.42
C HIS A 156 -19.59 -7.00 14.93
N MET A 157 -19.31 -5.68 14.85
CA MET A 157 -20.24 -4.70 14.30
C MET A 157 -19.93 -4.44 12.82
N ASP A 158 -20.98 -4.21 12.03
CA ASP A 158 -20.83 -3.99 10.59
C ASP A 158 -20.17 -2.64 10.26
N ARG A 159 -20.49 -1.62 11.07
CA ARG A 159 -20.14 -0.21 10.85
C ARG A 159 -19.17 0.32 11.89
N ALA A 160 -18.61 1.50 11.62
CA ALA A 160 -17.57 2.06 12.46
C ALA A 160 -18.08 2.52 13.83
N HIS A 161 -17.19 2.59 14.81
CA HIS A 161 -17.42 3.36 16.04
C HIS A 161 -16.53 4.60 16.08
N VAL A 162 -16.92 5.57 16.91
CA VAL A 162 -16.33 6.89 16.99
C VAL A 162 -15.78 7.14 18.39
N LEU A 163 -14.48 7.39 18.47
CA LEU A 163 -13.86 8.00 19.65
C LEU A 163 -13.65 9.49 19.38
N ALA A 164 -13.95 10.34 20.35
CA ALA A 164 -13.74 11.78 20.22
C ALA A 164 -13.59 12.42 21.60
N ARG A 165 -13.17 13.68 21.64
CA ARG A 165 -13.17 14.44 22.89
C ARG A 165 -14.60 14.80 23.28
N ASP A 166 -14.91 14.81 24.56
CA ASP A 166 -16.14 15.40 25.07
C ASP A 166 -15.96 16.90 25.36
N ALA A 167 -16.98 17.53 25.96
CA ALA A 167 -16.93 18.95 26.36
C ALA A 167 -15.87 19.25 27.44
N SER A 168 -15.45 18.26 28.22
CA SER A 168 -14.34 18.35 29.18
C SER A 168 -12.98 18.04 28.55
N GLY A 169 -12.93 17.78 27.24
CA GLY A 169 -11.70 17.45 26.53
C GLY A 169 -11.26 15.99 26.69
N GLU A 170 -12.04 15.12 27.33
CA GLU A 170 -11.66 13.72 27.56
C GLU A 170 -12.04 12.84 26.37
N PHE A 171 -11.17 11.91 25.97
CA PHE A 171 -11.53 10.92 24.95
C PHE A 171 -12.58 9.95 25.46
N ARG A 172 -13.64 9.75 24.67
CA ARG A 172 -14.75 8.85 24.96
C ARG A 172 -15.26 8.19 23.69
N MET A 173 -15.93 7.06 23.84
CA MET A 173 -16.71 6.44 22.78
C MET A 173 -18.04 7.17 22.65
N LEU A 174 -18.12 8.11 21.70
CA LEU A 174 -19.24 9.04 21.52
C LEU A 174 -20.16 8.66 20.36
N GLY A 175 -19.80 7.64 19.57
CA GLY A 175 -20.63 7.21 18.46
C GLY A 175 -20.47 5.73 18.13
N VAL A 176 -21.57 5.13 17.68
CA VAL A 176 -21.61 3.75 17.19
C VAL A 176 -22.34 3.68 15.87
N PHE A 177 -22.09 2.60 15.12
CA PHE A 177 -22.76 2.33 13.85
C PHE A 177 -22.60 3.44 12.81
N ALA A 178 -21.41 4.05 12.79
CA ALA A 178 -21.06 5.17 11.95
C ALA A 178 -20.83 4.78 10.48
N SER A 179 -21.48 5.51 9.57
CA SER A 179 -21.35 5.38 8.12
C SER A 179 -20.26 6.30 7.60
N LEU A 180 -19.05 5.78 7.42
CA LEU A 180 -17.97 6.57 6.83
C LEU A 180 -18.30 6.85 5.34
N PRO A 181 -18.46 8.12 4.91
CA PRO A 181 -18.93 8.45 3.57
C PRO A 181 -17.92 8.04 2.49
N SER A 182 -18.42 7.28 1.51
CA SER A 182 -17.69 6.86 0.32
C SER A 182 -18.35 7.44 -0.94
N ASP A 183 -18.09 8.72 -1.26
CA ASP A 183 -18.44 9.28 -2.58
C ASP A 183 -17.44 8.77 -3.64
N LEU A 184 -17.48 7.45 -3.89
CA LEU A 184 -16.48 6.78 -4.73
C LEU A 184 -16.51 7.32 -6.16
N ASP A 185 -17.68 7.38 -6.77
CA ASP A 185 -17.83 7.88 -8.13
C ASP A 185 -17.41 9.34 -8.26
N GLY A 186 -17.79 10.18 -7.30
CA GLY A 186 -17.39 11.58 -7.27
C GLY A 186 -15.88 11.74 -7.08
N GLU A 187 -15.26 10.98 -6.19
CA GLU A 187 -13.81 10.99 -5.96
C GLU A 187 -13.03 10.48 -7.16
N ILE A 188 -13.43 9.37 -7.78
CA ILE A 188 -12.83 8.86 -9.02
C ILE A 188 -12.90 9.93 -10.10
N LYS A 189 -14.08 10.53 -10.33
CA LYS A 189 -14.26 11.57 -11.35
C LYS A 189 -13.43 12.82 -11.06
N ARG A 190 -13.41 13.30 -9.80
CA ARG A 190 -12.62 14.47 -9.37
C ARG A 190 -11.12 14.20 -9.56
N PHE A 191 -10.63 13.09 -9.02
CA PHE A 191 -9.22 12.72 -9.08
C PHE A 191 -8.77 12.47 -10.53
N GLY A 192 -9.55 11.70 -11.31
CA GLY A 192 -9.23 11.41 -12.71
C GLY A 192 -9.17 12.66 -13.59
N ARG A 193 -10.02 13.68 -13.34
CA ARG A 193 -9.89 15.00 -13.98
C ARG A 193 -8.64 15.74 -13.52
N HIS A 194 -8.37 15.75 -12.21
CA HIS A 194 -7.20 16.42 -11.63
C HIS A 194 -5.87 15.89 -12.22
N ILE A 195 -5.76 14.57 -12.42
CA ILE A 195 -4.58 13.95 -13.01
C ILE A 195 -4.58 13.91 -14.55
N GLY A 196 -5.57 14.54 -15.19
CA GLY A 196 -5.70 14.61 -16.65
C GLY A 196 -6.04 13.26 -17.31
N LYS A 197 -6.52 12.27 -16.56
CA LYS A 197 -6.99 11.00 -17.13
C LYS A 197 -8.42 11.09 -17.63
N PHE A 198 -9.25 12.00 -17.13
CA PHE A 198 -10.62 12.23 -17.59
C PHE A 198 -10.82 13.63 -18.15
N SER A 199 -11.78 13.76 -19.07
CA SER A 199 -12.28 15.04 -19.58
C SER A 199 -13.81 15.09 -19.47
N PRO A 200 -14.43 16.26 -19.25
CA PRO A 200 -15.89 16.39 -19.25
C PRO A 200 -16.50 15.91 -20.58
N GLY A 201 -17.53 15.06 -20.51
CA GLY A 201 -18.25 14.54 -21.68
C GLY A 201 -17.54 13.42 -22.46
N ASP A 202 -16.28 13.10 -22.16
CA ASP A 202 -15.49 12.09 -22.86
C ASP A 202 -15.64 10.70 -22.20
N ASN A 203 -16.68 9.98 -22.62
CA ASN A 203 -17.02 8.67 -22.06
C ASN A 203 -16.00 7.58 -22.42
N GLU A 204 -15.41 7.63 -23.60
CA GLU A 204 -14.41 6.64 -24.04
C GLU A 204 -13.15 6.75 -23.20
N ARG A 205 -12.65 7.98 -22.99
CA ARG A 205 -11.50 8.22 -22.13
C ARG A 205 -11.79 7.86 -20.68
N TYR A 206 -13.00 8.13 -20.19
CA TYR A 206 -13.42 7.67 -18.86
C TYR A 206 -13.37 6.13 -18.77
N ALA A 207 -14.01 5.43 -19.71
CA ALA A 207 -14.07 3.97 -19.72
C ALA A 207 -12.66 3.34 -19.77
N ALA A 208 -11.76 3.89 -20.58
CA ALA A 208 -10.39 3.41 -20.74
C ALA A 208 -9.51 3.63 -19.50
N ASN A 209 -9.77 4.65 -18.68
CA ASN A 209 -8.90 5.01 -17.55
C ASN A 209 -9.53 4.77 -16.17
N ARG A 210 -10.83 4.46 -16.06
CA ARG A 210 -11.53 4.39 -14.76
C ARG A 210 -10.88 3.43 -13.77
N LEU A 211 -10.45 2.26 -14.25
CA LEU A 211 -9.86 1.23 -13.39
C LEU A 211 -8.47 1.64 -12.90
N PHE A 212 -7.67 2.28 -13.76
CA PHE A 212 -6.39 2.87 -13.39
C PHE A 212 -6.59 3.91 -12.27
N VAL A 213 -7.52 4.85 -12.47
CA VAL A 213 -7.77 5.95 -11.52
C VAL A 213 -8.24 5.39 -10.18
N TYR A 214 -9.16 4.42 -10.21
CA TYR A 214 -9.66 3.78 -9.00
C TYR A 214 -8.54 3.02 -8.25
N ARG A 215 -7.78 2.17 -8.95
CA ARG A 215 -6.69 1.40 -8.35
C ARG A 215 -5.63 2.32 -7.75
N PHE A 216 -5.20 3.34 -8.49
CA PHE A 216 -4.20 4.29 -8.00
C PHE A 216 -4.69 4.98 -6.72
N LEU A 217 -5.95 5.43 -6.70
CA LEU A 217 -6.53 6.10 -5.54
C LEU A 217 -6.56 5.20 -4.30
N MET A 218 -6.97 3.93 -4.46
CA MET A 218 -7.01 2.96 -3.37
C MET A 218 -5.61 2.58 -2.88
N GLU A 219 -4.69 2.25 -3.79
CA GLU A 219 -3.31 1.88 -3.43
C GLU A 219 -2.56 3.05 -2.76
N GLN A 220 -2.88 4.29 -3.10
CA GLN A 220 -2.35 5.48 -2.41
C GLN A 220 -2.78 5.54 -0.94
N THR A 221 -3.83 4.83 -0.54
CA THR A 221 -4.24 4.66 0.86
C THR A 221 -3.78 3.32 1.45
N GLY A 222 -2.91 2.60 0.75
CA GLY A 222 -2.41 1.29 1.13
C GLY A 222 -3.48 0.20 1.11
N MET A 223 -4.55 0.35 0.33
CA MET A 223 -5.60 -0.65 0.21
C MET A 223 -5.71 -1.12 -1.24
N PRO A 224 -5.94 -2.41 -1.49
CA PRO A 224 -6.39 -2.85 -2.81
C PRO A 224 -7.84 -2.38 -3.04
N ILE A 225 -8.35 -2.57 -4.26
CA ILE A 225 -9.81 -2.49 -4.47
C ILE A 225 -10.42 -3.71 -3.79
N CYS A 226 -11.08 -3.49 -2.65
CA CYS A 226 -11.71 -4.53 -1.84
C CYS A 226 -12.99 -3.99 -1.18
N GLY A 227 -13.51 -4.72 -0.18
CA GLY A 227 -14.82 -4.50 0.43
C GLY A 227 -15.11 -3.05 0.82
N GLU A 228 -16.40 -2.75 0.98
CA GLU A 228 -16.93 -1.40 1.24
C GLU A 228 -16.21 -0.72 2.42
N ARG A 229 -15.93 -1.48 3.48
CA ARG A 229 -15.27 -0.96 4.70
C ARG A 229 -13.94 -0.26 4.42
N HIS A 230 -13.09 -0.87 3.59
CA HIS A 230 -11.78 -0.32 3.21
C HIS A 230 -11.95 0.91 2.33
N THR A 231 -12.83 0.81 1.33
CA THR A 231 -13.14 1.91 0.41
C THR A 231 -13.67 3.13 1.18
N SER A 232 -14.60 2.95 2.11
CA SER A 232 -15.15 4.02 2.94
C SER A 232 -14.11 4.65 3.86
N ALA A 233 -13.25 3.85 4.49
CA ALA A 233 -12.17 4.39 5.31
C ALA A 233 -11.14 5.19 4.51
N ALA A 234 -10.74 4.68 3.33
CA ALA A 234 -9.80 5.35 2.43
C ALA A 234 -10.34 6.71 1.97
N LEU A 235 -11.58 6.75 1.46
CA LEU A 235 -12.20 7.97 0.96
C LEU A 235 -12.51 8.97 2.09
N PHE A 236 -12.97 8.48 3.23
CA PHE A 236 -13.23 9.35 4.38
C PHE A 236 -11.93 9.97 4.92
N ALA A 237 -10.84 9.21 5.02
CA ALA A 237 -9.54 9.73 5.42
C ALA A 237 -9.06 10.87 4.49
N ARG A 238 -9.24 10.73 3.17
CA ARG A 238 -8.92 11.79 2.21
C ARG A 238 -9.76 13.05 2.43
N ARG A 239 -11.06 12.88 2.69
CA ARG A 239 -11.96 14.00 3.02
C ARG A 239 -11.54 14.71 4.30
N LEU A 240 -11.15 13.97 5.33
CA LEU A 240 -10.65 14.53 6.58
C LEU A 240 -9.33 15.28 6.39
N MET A 241 -8.42 14.76 5.56
CA MET A 241 -7.19 15.47 5.18
C MET A 241 -7.48 16.81 4.48
N GLN A 242 -8.46 16.86 3.56
CA GLN A 242 -8.87 18.11 2.90
C GLN A 242 -9.45 19.13 3.90
N ARG A 243 -10.14 18.65 4.95
CA ARG A 243 -10.67 19.46 6.04
C ARG A 243 -9.63 19.83 7.11
N ARG A 244 -8.39 19.34 6.96
CA ARG A 244 -7.29 19.53 7.93
C ARG A 244 -7.63 19.05 9.34
N GLU A 245 -8.43 17.99 9.42
CA GLU A 245 -8.84 17.37 10.68
C GLU A 245 -7.68 16.59 11.30
N ARG A 246 -7.62 16.55 12.64
CA ARG A 246 -6.74 15.64 13.38
C ARG A 246 -7.48 14.34 13.65
N PHE A 247 -7.06 13.26 12.97
CA PHE A 247 -7.79 11.99 13.01
C PHE A 247 -6.92 10.74 12.99
N ILE A 248 -7.51 9.65 13.47
CA ILE A 248 -7.03 8.27 13.29
C ILE A 248 -8.20 7.46 12.75
N ILE A 249 -8.01 6.80 11.61
CA ILE A 249 -8.93 5.77 11.12
C ILE A 249 -8.20 4.44 11.19
N LYS A 250 -8.85 3.43 11.77
CA LYS A 250 -8.34 2.06 11.78
C LYS A 250 -9.39 1.13 11.21
N VAL A 251 -8.93 0.20 10.38
CA VAL A 251 -9.77 -0.81 9.73
C VAL A 251 -9.10 -2.17 9.84
N LEU A 252 -9.88 -3.17 10.21
CA LEU A 252 -9.56 -4.58 10.08
C LEU A 252 -10.64 -5.25 9.24
N GLY A 253 -10.24 -5.87 8.14
CA GLY A 253 -11.11 -6.70 7.31
C GLY A 253 -10.91 -8.18 7.56
N GLN A 254 -11.96 -8.96 7.29
CA GLN A 254 -11.93 -10.42 7.33
C GLN A 254 -11.12 -11.02 6.17
N SER A 255 -10.93 -10.26 5.09
CA SER A 255 -10.27 -10.71 3.88
C SER A 255 -8.77 -10.37 3.87
N ASP A 256 -8.40 -9.15 4.27
CA ASP A 256 -7.00 -8.71 4.30
C ASP A 256 -6.27 -9.04 5.61
N ARG A 257 -7.02 -9.33 6.69
CA ARG A 257 -6.49 -9.83 7.98
C ARG A 257 -5.40 -8.92 8.59
N ALA A 258 -5.41 -7.66 8.18
CA ALA A 258 -4.42 -6.66 8.53
C ALA A 258 -5.13 -5.42 9.08
N ILE A 259 -4.60 -4.87 10.18
CA ILE A 259 -5.06 -3.60 10.71
C ILE A 259 -4.42 -2.50 9.88
N THR A 260 -5.20 -1.84 9.03
CA THR A 260 -4.78 -0.65 8.30
C THR A 260 -5.07 0.59 9.14
N THR A 261 -4.05 1.42 9.35
CA THR A 261 -4.14 2.70 10.07
C THR A 261 -3.89 3.85 9.11
N LEU A 262 -4.84 4.78 9.04
CA LEU A 262 -4.77 6.03 8.30
C LEU A 262 -4.80 7.18 9.30
N THR A 263 -3.81 8.06 9.30
CA THR A 263 -3.78 9.17 10.28
C THR A 263 -3.25 10.46 9.67
N SER A 264 -3.76 11.59 10.18
CA SER A 264 -3.22 12.91 9.90
C SER A 264 -1.88 13.17 10.61
N HIS A 265 -1.55 12.40 11.65
CA HIS A 265 -0.29 12.55 12.37
C HIS A 265 0.89 12.08 11.49
N GLY A 266 1.87 12.97 11.26
CA GLY A 266 2.98 12.68 10.35
C GLY A 266 2.54 12.53 8.89
N ALA A 267 1.39 13.10 8.52
CA ALA A 267 0.92 13.17 7.14
C ALA A 267 1.82 14.06 6.29
N HIS A 268 1.99 13.70 5.02
CA HIS A 268 2.76 14.45 4.03
C HIS A 268 1.95 14.63 2.74
N ASN A 269 2.19 15.72 2.02
CA ASN A 269 1.58 16.00 0.71
C ASN A 269 0.04 15.91 0.70
N SER A 270 -0.61 16.33 1.79
CA SER A 270 -2.08 16.25 1.96
C SER A 270 -2.67 14.84 1.91
N LEU A 271 -1.85 13.81 2.13
CA LEU A 271 -2.25 12.41 2.22
C LEU A 271 -2.08 11.90 3.65
N PRO A 272 -2.99 11.03 4.14
CA PRO A 272 -2.83 10.45 5.46
C PRO A 272 -1.63 9.51 5.48
N ARG A 273 -0.90 9.45 6.59
CA ARG A 273 0.12 8.43 6.83
C ARG A 273 -0.54 7.06 6.89
N VAL A 274 0.07 6.06 6.24
CA VAL A 274 -0.47 4.71 6.09
C VAL A 274 0.44 3.69 6.75
N GLU A 275 -0.13 2.87 7.63
CA GLU A 275 0.53 1.71 8.22
C GLU A 275 -0.38 0.49 8.18
N LYS A 276 0.21 -0.70 7.99
CA LYS A 276 -0.47 -1.98 8.17
C LYS A 276 0.22 -2.79 9.25
N VAL A 277 -0.57 -3.50 10.05
CA VAL A 277 -0.07 -4.51 10.99
C VAL A 277 -0.78 -5.83 10.74
N ALA A 278 -0.03 -6.92 10.63
CA ALA A 278 -0.55 -8.25 10.38
C ALA A 278 0.29 -9.32 11.08
N LEU A 279 -0.28 -10.53 11.20
CA LEU A 279 0.47 -11.73 11.58
C LEU A 279 1.01 -12.39 10.32
N VAL A 280 2.33 -12.55 10.26
CA VAL A 280 3.06 -13.04 9.09
C VAL A 280 4.04 -14.11 9.53
N GLN A 281 4.26 -15.11 8.68
CA GLN A 281 5.33 -16.08 8.87
C GLN A 281 6.66 -15.47 8.44
N ALA A 282 7.68 -15.52 9.29
CA ALA A 282 9.02 -15.00 8.99
C ALA A 282 9.84 -15.91 8.05
N ALA A 283 9.19 -16.66 7.14
CA ALA A 283 9.83 -17.64 6.26
C ALA A 283 10.86 -17.01 5.28
N ALA A 284 10.68 -15.74 4.96
CA ALA A 284 11.54 -14.99 4.05
C ALA A 284 12.89 -14.57 4.66
N CYS A 285 13.03 -14.62 5.98
CA CYS A 285 14.22 -14.16 6.69
C CYS A 285 15.36 -15.19 6.60
N ASP A 286 16.59 -14.70 6.46
CA ASP A 286 17.78 -15.56 6.52
C ASP A 286 17.99 -16.14 7.94
N PRO A 287 18.82 -17.20 8.07
CA PRO A 287 19.05 -17.87 9.34
C PRO A 287 19.59 -16.96 10.47
N GLU A 288 20.41 -15.95 10.14
CA GLU A 288 20.98 -15.04 11.14
C GLU A 288 19.90 -14.13 11.71
N ARG A 289 19.07 -13.53 10.83
CA ARG A 289 17.91 -12.73 11.24
C ARG A 289 16.91 -13.57 12.03
N LEU A 290 16.62 -14.81 11.61
CA LEU A 290 15.76 -15.73 12.36
C LEU A 290 16.31 -16.06 13.76
N ALA A 291 17.63 -16.25 13.88
CA ALA A 291 18.27 -16.47 15.17
C ALA A 291 18.11 -15.24 16.08
N ARG A 292 18.30 -14.03 15.54
CA ARG A 292 18.07 -12.77 16.26
C ARG A 292 16.62 -12.63 16.74
N ILE A 293 15.64 -12.86 15.86
CA ILE A 293 14.20 -12.82 16.21
C ILE A 293 13.89 -13.79 17.36
N ARG A 294 14.49 -14.99 17.33
CA ARG A 294 14.32 -15.99 18.39
C ARG A 294 14.96 -15.55 19.71
N GLN A 295 16.22 -15.14 19.67
CA GLN A 295 17.00 -14.75 20.85
C GLN A 295 16.37 -13.55 21.56
N GLU A 296 15.86 -12.58 20.79
CA GLU A 296 15.25 -11.36 21.32
C GLU A 296 13.74 -11.50 21.61
N GLY A 297 13.13 -12.68 21.43
CA GLY A 297 11.75 -12.95 21.85
C GLY A 297 10.63 -12.38 20.95
N PHE A 298 10.92 -12.11 19.67
CA PHE A 298 9.96 -11.46 18.76
C PHE A 298 8.91 -12.41 18.14
N PHE A 299 9.07 -13.73 18.30
CA PHE A 299 8.06 -14.67 17.84
C PHE A 299 6.82 -14.65 18.73
N LEU A 300 5.64 -14.46 18.10
CA LEU A 300 4.36 -14.76 18.72
C LEU A 300 4.16 -16.28 18.84
N ASP A 301 4.54 -17.02 17.80
CA ASP A 301 4.56 -18.48 17.77
C ASP A 301 5.90 -18.96 17.20
N PRO A 302 6.83 -19.43 18.05
CA PRO A 302 8.14 -19.90 17.60
C PRO A 302 8.09 -21.14 16.71
N ALA A 303 7.07 -21.99 16.84
CA ALA A 303 6.95 -23.23 16.07
C ALA A 303 6.53 -22.94 14.63
N ARG A 304 5.59 -22.02 14.45
CA ARG A 304 5.15 -21.53 13.12
C ARG A 304 5.93 -20.32 12.63
N GLN A 305 6.93 -19.85 13.39
CA GLN A 305 7.72 -18.64 13.10
C GLN A 305 6.86 -17.39 12.86
N VAL A 306 5.77 -17.25 13.61
CA VAL A 306 4.82 -16.14 13.45
C VAL A 306 5.33 -14.92 14.18
N VAL A 307 5.31 -13.78 13.49
CA VAL A 307 5.71 -12.47 14.01
C VAL A 307 4.60 -11.45 13.80
N ILE A 308 4.61 -10.39 14.60
CA ILE A 308 3.74 -9.22 14.42
C ILE A 308 4.50 -8.23 13.54
N LEU A 309 4.13 -8.15 12.27
CA LEU A 309 4.78 -7.29 11.30
C LEU A 309 4.02 -5.98 11.14
N ARG A 310 4.71 -4.85 11.30
CA ARG A 310 4.24 -3.52 10.91
C ARG A 310 4.94 -3.09 9.62
N VAL A 311 4.16 -2.64 8.65
CA VAL A 311 4.64 -2.07 7.39
C VAL A 311 4.17 -0.63 7.27
N ARG A 312 5.11 0.27 7.01
CA ARG A 312 4.84 1.68 6.74
C ARG A 312 5.02 1.95 5.25
N TYR A 313 4.09 2.69 4.66
CA TYR A 313 4.11 3.00 3.23
C TYR A 313 4.51 4.44 2.96
N GLN A 314 5.25 4.64 1.87
CA GLN A 314 5.46 5.93 1.25
C GLN A 314 4.52 6.05 0.06
N GLN A 315 3.74 7.12 0.02
CA GLN A 315 2.75 7.36 -1.03
C GLN A 315 3.34 8.28 -2.08
N HIS A 316 3.08 7.97 -3.34
CA HIS A 316 3.59 8.73 -4.49
C HIS A 316 2.46 9.58 -5.06
N ALA A 317 2.79 10.84 -5.37
CA ALA A 317 1.89 11.66 -6.16
C ALA A 317 1.90 11.16 -7.61
N TYR A 318 0.73 11.17 -8.25
CA TYR A 318 0.69 10.88 -9.68
C TYR A 318 1.48 11.93 -10.45
N HIS A 319 2.31 11.48 -11.37
CA HIS A 319 3.03 12.35 -12.30
C HIS A 319 3.00 11.74 -13.69
N VAL A 320 2.44 12.49 -14.64
CA VAL A 320 2.16 12.00 -16.00
C VAL A 320 3.43 11.62 -16.78
N ASP A 321 4.58 12.18 -16.43
CA ASP A 321 5.86 11.84 -17.09
C ASP A 321 6.58 10.66 -16.44
N ASN A 322 6.04 10.08 -15.36
CA ASN A 322 6.64 8.88 -14.78
C ASN A 322 6.42 7.70 -15.74
N VAL A 323 7.47 6.90 -15.92
CA VAL A 323 7.39 5.65 -16.69
C VAL A 323 6.42 4.70 -15.98
N MET A 324 6.60 4.51 -14.67
CA MET A 324 5.73 3.74 -13.79
C MET A 324 4.65 4.63 -13.15
N GLU A 325 3.81 5.24 -13.98
CA GLU A 325 2.78 6.21 -13.54
C GLU A 325 1.70 5.61 -12.62
N ASP A 326 1.55 4.29 -12.63
CA ASP A 326 0.60 3.53 -11.81
C ASP A 326 1.14 3.14 -10.43
N ARG A 327 2.40 3.41 -10.11
CA ARG A 327 2.97 3.14 -8.78
C ARG A 327 2.46 4.16 -7.76
N ALA A 328 1.39 3.83 -7.04
CA ALA A 328 0.76 4.72 -6.07
C ALA A 328 1.45 4.76 -4.70
N CYS A 329 2.12 3.68 -4.29
CA CYS A 329 2.90 3.63 -3.06
C CYS A 329 4.08 2.64 -3.14
N SER A 330 4.95 2.70 -2.13
CA SER A 330 6.04 1.76 -1.90
C SER A 330 6.19 1.49 -0.41
N VAL A 331 6.84 0.39 -0.05
CA VAL A 331 7.24 0.15 1.34
C VAL A 331 8.32 1.16 1.73
N LEU A 332 8.09 1.90 2.81
CA LEU A 332 9.04 2.83 3.41
C LEU A 332 9.87 2.12 4.48
N ALA A 333 9.21 1.35 5.34
CA ALA A 333 9.84 0.61 6.42
C ALA A 333 9.02 -0.63 6.78
N GLN A 334 9.70 -1.63 7.32
CA GLN A 334 9.11 -2.81 7.93
C GLN A 334 9.77 -3.04 9.29
N GLU A 335 8.96 -3.40 10.27
CA GLU A 335 9.30 -3.40 11.69
C GLU A 335 8.57 -4.55 12.38
N LEU A 336 9.28 -5.33 13.19
CA LEU A 336 8.67 -6.35 14.06
C LEU A 336 8.27 -5.75 15.40
N ILE A 337 7.11 -6.13 15.92
CA ILE A 337 6.64 -5.70 17.24
C ILE A 337 6.76 -6.88 18.22
N HIS A 338 7.48 -6.69 19.32
CA HIS A 338 7.62 -7.71 20.35
C HIS A 338 6.27 -7.94 21.06
N PRO A 339 5.80 -9.20 21.21
CA PRO A 339 4.45 -9.51 21.71
C PRO A 339 4.21 -9.22 23.21
N VAL A 340 5.23 -8.78 23.96
CA VAL A 340 5.18 -8.63 25.43
C VAL A 340 5.51 -7.20 25.85
N ASN A 341 6.63 -6.66 25.38
CA ASN A 341 7.07 -5.30 25.73
C ASN A 341 6.81 -4.27 24.62
N GLY A 342 6.30 -4.69 23.45
CA GLY A 342 5.99 -3.80 22.33
C GLY A 342 7.20 -3.12 21.69
N ARG A 343 8.43 -3.48 22.09
CA ARG A 343 9.66 -2.99 21.47
C ARG A 343 9.63 -3.32 19.99
N VAL A 344 10.18 -2.40 19.20
CA VAL A 344 10.27 -2.56 17.76
C VAL A 344 11.66 -3.05 17.37
N LEU A 345 11.72 -4.03 16.47
CA LEU A 345 12.94 -4.44 15.79
C LEU A 345 12.83 -4.05 14.31
N GLY A 346 13.65 -3.08 13.90
CA GLY A 346 13.81 -2.68 12.50
C GLY A 346 14.83 -3.55 11.75
N GLU A 347 15.04 -3.23 10.47
CA GLU A 347 16.06 -3.85 9.61
C GLU A 347 15.91 -5.38 9.38
N VAL A 348 14.70 -5.90 9.57
CA VAL A 348 14.36 -7.29 9.26
C VAL A 348 13.53 -7.33 7.98
N ASP A 349 13.99 -8.10 6.99
CA ASP A 349 13.27 -8.25 5.73
C ASP A 349 12.30 -9.44 5.76
N VAL A 350 11.15 -9.24 6.38
CA VAL A 350 10.06 -10.23 6.39
C VAL A 350 9.30 -10.24 5.08
N LEU A 351 9.21 -9.09 4.42
CA LEU A 351 8.56 -8.93 3.12
C LEU A 351 9.33 -9.54 1.95
N GLY A 352 10.58 -9.96 2.17
CA GLY A 352 11.44 -10.53 1.13
C GLY A 352 11.79 -9.52 0.04
N LEU A 353 11.83 -8.22 0.36
CA LEU A 353 12.09 -7.17 -0.62
C LEU A 353 13.50 -7.26 -1.21
N ASN A 354 14.46 -7.78 -0.44
CA ASN A 354 15.85 -7.98 -0.80
C ASN A 354 16.17 -9.43 -1.23
N GLN A 355 15.17 -10.30 -1.36
CA GLN A 355 15.40 -11.67 -1.81
C GLN A 355 15.92 -11.74 -3.24
N ASP A 356 16.68 -12.80 -3.53
CA ASP A 356 17.14 -13.07 -4.89
C ASP A 356 15.96 -13.54 -5.75
N ARG A 357 15.33 -12.56 -6.42
CA ARG A 357 14.23 -12.81 -7.36
C ARG A 357 14.64 -13.65 -8.55
N LEU A 358 15.93 -13.69 -8.90
CA LEU A 358 16.42 -14.55 -9.97
C LEU A 358 16.34 -16.02 -9.54
N LEU A 359 16.64 -16.32 -8.28
CA LEU A 359 16.48 -17.68 -7.73
C LEU A 359 15.01 -18.09 -7.77
N GLN A 360 14.11 -17.27 -7.22
CA GLN A 360 12.66 -17.54 -7.25
C GLN A 360 12.15 -17.76 -8.67
N LEU A 361 12.56 -16.91 -9.61
CA LEU A 361 12.17 -17.05 -11.00
C LEU A 361 12.64 -18.38 -11.61
N ASN A 362 13.86 -18.82 -11.28
CA ASN A 362 14.37 -20.13 -11.72
C ASN A 362 13.52 -21.27 -11.16
N ASP A 363 13.18 -21.21 -9.88
CA ASP A 363 12.36 -22.23 -9.22
C ASP A 363 10.95 -22.28 -9.85
N ILE A 364 10.38 -21.10 -10.19
CA ILE A 364 9.09 -21.01 -10.87
C ILE A 364 9.17 -21.69 -12.25
N VAL A 365 10.13 -21.32 -13.10
CA VAL A 365 10.20 -21.89 -14.46
C VAL A 365 10.56 -23.38 -14.48
N ARG A 366 11.21 -23.90 -13.41
CA ARG A 366 11.48 -25.33 -13.22
C ARG A 366 10.29 -26.11 -12.68
N GLY A 367 9.30 -25.44 -12.09
CA GLY A 367 8.17 -26.08 -11.41
C GLY A 367 8.49 -26.54 -9.99
N GLU A 368 9.53 -25.97 -9.39
CA GLU A 368 10.04 -26.29 -8.05
C GLU A 368 9.55 -25.29 -6.99
N TYR A 369 9.01 -24.15 -7.42
CA TYR A 369 8.54 -23.10 -6.52
C TYR A 369 7.27 -23.52 -5.78
N GLN A 370 7.30 -23.30 -4.46
CA GLN A 370 6.17 -23.50 -3.56
C GLN A 370 5.68 -22.15 -3.01
N GLY A 371 4.37 -21.93 -3.12
CA GLY A 371 3.70 -20.76 -2.58
C GLY A 371 2.51 -20.39 -3.44
N ASP A 372 1.70 -19.46 -2.93
CA ASP A 372 0.49 -19.03 -3.61
C ASP A 372 0.74 -17.76 -4.42
N ILE A 373 0.00 -17.57 -5.51
CA ILE A 373 -0.10 -16.29 -6.21
C ILE A 373 -1.51 -16.03 -6.74
N VAL A 374 -1.92 -14.76 -6.76
CA VAL A 374 -3.22 -14.36 -7.31
C VAL A 374 -3.05 -14.05 -8.80
N TYR A 375 -3.64 -14.86 -9.66
CA TYR A 375 -3.67 -14.65 -11.09
C TYR A 375 -4.92 -13.87 -11.51
N ARG A 376 -4.73 -12.78 -12.27
CA ARG A 376 -5.77 -11.88 -12.79
C ARG A 376 -6.80 -11.37 -11.75
N GLY A 377 -6.46 -11.40 -10.46
CA GLY A 377 -7.38 -11.01 -9.39
C GLY A 377 -8.61 -11.90 -9.27
N ARG A 378 -8.52 -13.18 -9.67
CA ARG A 378 -9.66 -14.12 -9.67
C ARG A 378 -9.33 -15.51 -9.18
N GLU A 379 -8.08 -15.95 -9.38
CA GLU A 379 -7.66 -17.33 -9.12
C GLU A 379 -6.42 -17.33 -8.23
N VAL A 380 -6.38 -18.26 -7.26
CA VAL A 380 -5.18 -18.53 -6.47
C VAL A 380 -4.49 -19.74 -7.09
N ILE A 381 -3.25 -19.58 -7.52
CA ILE A 381 -2.39 -20.65 -8.02
C ILE A 381 -1.42 -21.04 -6.91
N SER A 382 -1.39 -22.31 -6.52
CA SER A 382 -0.57 -22.82 -5.40
C SER A 382 0.52 -23.81 -5.84
N SER A 383 0.62 -24.10 -7.14
CA SER A 383 1.56 -25.06 -7.72
C SER A 383 2.19 -24.50 -8.98
N THR A 384 3.42 -24.94 -9.28
CA THR A 384 4.13 -24.65 -10.53
C THR A 384 4.45 -25.91 -11.33
N GLY A 385 3.87 -27.06 -10.94
CA GLY A 385 4.15 -28.36 -11.53
C GLY A 385 3.69 -28.47 -12.98
N ALA A 386 2.39 -28.23 -13.23
CA ALA A 386 1.81 -28.22 -14.57
C ALA A 386 2.21 -26.95 -15.34
N ILE A 387 2.37 -27.07 -16.66
CA ILE A 387 2.88 -25.98 -17.51
C ILE A 387 1.93 -24.77 -17.57
N ASP A 388 0.62 -24.99 -17.51
CA ASP A 388 -0.39 -23.92 -17.53
C ASP A 388 -0.41 -23.15 -16.21
N ASP A 389 -0.39 -23.87 -15.07
CA ASP A 389 -0.22 -23.28 -13.74
C ASP A 389 1.09 -22.51 -13.67
N ARG A 390 2.18 -23.08 -14.19
CA ARG A 390 3.49 -22.44 -14.24
C ARG A 390 3.49 -21.14 -15.05
N LEU A 391 2.82 -21.10 -16.20
CA LEU A 391 2.66 -19.89 -17.00
C LEU A 391 1.82 -18.83 -16.27
N ARG A 392 0.67 -19.21 -15.69
CA ARG A 392 -0.16 -18.28 -14.90
C ARG A 392 0.61 -17.72 -13.71
N PHE A 393 1.38 -18.57 -13.03
CA PHE A 393 2.23 -18.19 -11.92
C PHE A 393 3.32 -17.21 -12.36
N LEU A 394 4.03 -17.52 -13.44
CA LEU A 394 5.07 -16.66 -14.01
C LEU A 394 4.53 -15.29 -14.39
N VAL A 395 3.39 -15.23 -15.09
CA VAL A 395 2.73 -13.97 -15.47
C VAL A 395 2.36 -13.16 -14.24
N ALA A 396 1.70 -13.78 -13.26
CA ALA A 396 1.32 -13.10 -12.02
C ALA A 396 2.55 -12.58 -11.25
N TRP A 397 3.63 -13.38 -11.19
CA TRP A 397 4.85 -13.03 -10.48
C TRP A 397 5.59 -11.87 -11.16
N LEU A 398 5.70 -11.89 -12.49
CA LEU A 398 6.28 -10.79 -13.28
C LEU A 398 5.46 -9.51 -13.08
N GLN A 399 4.13 -9.60 -13.09
CA GLN A 399 3.26 -8.45 -12.86
C GLN A 399 3.39 -7.88 -11.44
N LYS A 400 3.49 -8.75 -10.43
CA LYS A 400 3.68 -8.37 -9.03
C LYS A 400 5.01 -7.63 -8.82
N ASN A 401 6.07 -8.11 -9.46
CA ASN A 401 7.43 -7.59 -9.26
C ASN A 401 7.84 -6.54 -10.30
N ARG A 402 6.96 -6.15 -11.24
CA ARG A 402 7.30 -5.29 -12.38
C ARG A 402 7.99 -3.98 -12.02
N PHE A 403 7.58 -3.32 -10.93
CA PHE A 403 8.18 -2.04 -10.52
C PHE A 403 9.62 -2.20 -10.04
N GLN A 404 9.90 -3.30 -9.34
CA GLN A 404 11.25 -3.61 -8.86
C GLN A 404 12.12 -4.09 -10.02
N ILE A 405 11.60 -4.98 -10.87
CA ILE A 405 12.31 -5.49 -12.05
C ILE A 405 12.70 -4.34 -12.98
N ALA A 406 11.81 -3.38 -13.22
CA ALA A 406 12.11 -2.23 -14.08
C ALA A 406 13.15 -1.28 -13.47
N ASP A 407 13.33 -1.27 -12.14
CA ASP A 407 14.33 -0.48 -11.42
C ASP A 407 15.71 -1.18 -11.32
N TYR A 408 15.86 -2.42 -11.82
CA TYR A 408 17.12 -3.18 -11.77
C TYR A 408 18.28 -2.58 -12.57
N SER A 409 19.50 -3.09 -12.36
CA SER A 409 20.62 -2.82 -13.26
C SER A 409 20.45 -3.58 -14.58
N PRO A 410 21.04 -3.12 -15.69
CA PRO A 410 20.96 -3.80 -16.99
C PRO A 410 21.35 -5.28 -16.89
N ASP A 411 22.46 -5.59 -16.21
CA ASP A 411 22.93 -6.97 -16.06
C ASP A 411 21.93 -7.87 -15.32
N HIS A 412 21.31 -7.36 -14.25
CA HIS A 412 20.36 -8.16 -13.48
C HIS A 412 19.03 -8.33 -14.23
N PHE A 413 18.58 -7.28 -14.93
CA PHE A 413 17.42 -7.35 -15.82
C PHE A 413 17.64 -8.38 -16.96
N ASP A 414 18.81 -8.38 -17.59
CA ASP A 414 19.15 -9.34 -18.66
C ASP A 414 19.16 -10.79 -18.19
N ARG A 415 19.55 -11.05 -16.93
CA ARG A 415 19.47 -12.40 -16.34
C ARG A 415 18.03 -12.86 -16.21
N ILE A 416 17.14 -12.01 -15.69
CA ILE A 416 15.69 -12.29 -15.62
C ILE A 416 15.15 -12.60 -17.02
N LEU A 417 15.52 -11.78 -18.01
CA LEU A 417 15.10 -11.95 -19.39
C LEU A 417 15.52 -13.30 -19.96
N LYS A 418 16.78 -13.69 -19.76
CA LYS A 418 17.33 -14.95 -20.26
C LYS A 418 16.61 -16.16 -19.67
N VAL A 419 16.27 -16.12 -18.37
CA VAL A 419 15.54 -17.22 -17.72
C VAL A 419 14.15 -17.39 -18.35
N VAL A 420 13.38 -16.30 -18.50
CA VAL A 420 12.04 -16.36 -19.09
C VAL A 420 12.10 -16.79 -20.56
N LEU A 421 12.99 -16.22 -21.36
CA LEU A 421 13.13 -16.56 -22.77
C LEU A 421 13.55 -18.01 -22.98
N LYS A 422 14.47 -18.52 -22.15
CA LYS A 422 14.90 -19.91 -22.24
C LYS A 422 13.72 -20.85 -21.99
N PHE A 423 12.92 -20.58 -20.95
CA PHE A 423 11.73 -21.34 -20.64
C PHE A 423 10.71 -21.34 -21.78
N LEU A 424 10.40 -20.16 -22.33
CA LEU A 424 9.45 -20.02 -23.45
C LEU A 424 9.96 -20.59 -24.78
N GLY A 425 11.27 -20.73 -24.93
CA GLY A 425 11.92 -21.26 -26.14
C GLY A 425 12.37 -22.72 -26.03
N GLU A 426 12.07 -23.41 -24.93
CA GLU A 426 12.57 -24.75 -24.69
C GLU A 426 11.80 -25.78 -25.54
N PRO A 427 12.46 -26.59 -26.39
CA PRO A 427 11.77 -27.51 -27.29
C PRO A 427 10.88 -28.53 -26.57
N THR A 428 11.26 -28.92 -25.35
CA THR A 428 10.48 -29.85 -24.52
C THR A 428 9.14 -29.27 -24.07
N HIS A 429 8.99 -27.95 -24.08
CA HIS A 429 7.75 -27.27 -23.72
C HIS A 429 6.92 -26.88 -24.96
N ALA A 430 7.42 -27.08 -26.18
CA ALA A 430 6.80 -26.54 -27.40
C ALA A 430 5.35 -27.00 -27.62
N GLU A 431 5.06 -28.29 -27.42
CA GLU A 431 3.69 -28.83 -27.56
C GLU A 431 2.74 -28.19 -26.55
N ASP A 432 3.16 -28.09 -25.29
CA ASP A 432 2.36 -27.53 -24.20
C ASP A 432 2.17 -26.02 -24.34
N LEU A 433 3.20 -25.28 -24.77
CA LEU A 433 3.10 -23.85 -25.07
C LEU A 433 2.16 -23.58 -26.23
N THR A 434 2.09 -24.48 -27.22
CA THR A 434 1.14 -24.38 -28.32
C THR A 434 -0.29 -24.68 -27.85
N ARG A 435 -0.48 -25.64 -26.93
CA ARG A 435 -1.79 -25.88 -26.29
C ARG A 435 -2.27 -24.69 -25.46
N HIS A 436 -1.33 -23.95 -24.86
CA HIS A 436 -1.60 -22.79 -24.02
C HIS A 436 -1.10 -21.48 -24.67
N GLU A 437 -1.32 -21.32 -25.98
CA GLU A 437 -0.80 -20.21 -26.78
C GLU A 437 -1.18 -18.84 -26.19
N GLU A 438 -2.41 -18.67 -25.70
CA GLU A 438 -2.85 -17.41 -25.07
C GLU A 438 -2.02 -17.04 -23.84
N LEU A 439 -1.67 -18.02 -22.99
CA LEU A 439 -0.85 -17.79 -21.78
C LEU A 439 0.61 -17.52 -22.16
N ALA A 440 1.13 -18.23 -23.16
CA ALA A 440 2.47 -18.00 -23.68
C ALA A 440 2.59 -16.60 -24.30
N GLN A 441 1.58 -16.17 -25.07
CA GLN A 441 1.52 -14.85 -25.66
C GLN A 441 1.41 -13.76 -24.58
N GLU A 442 0.61 -13.96 -23.53
CA GLU A 442 0.53 -13.04 -22.40
C GLU A 442 1.88 -12.87 -21.70
N ALA A 443 2.61 -13.97 -21.46
CA ALA A 443 3.95 -13.91 -20.89
C ALA A 443 4.94 -13.13 -21.79
N GLN A 444 4.86 -13.34 -23.12
CA GLN A 444 5.70 -12.61 -24.08
C GLN A 444 5.36 -11.11 -24.13
N THR A 445 4.08 -10.76 -24.16
CA THR A 445 3.61 -9.37 -24.13
C THR A 445 4.08 -8.66 -22.86
N LEU A 446 3.90 -9.30 -21.70
CA LEU A 446 4.35 -8.75 -20.42
C LEU A 446 5.88 -8.56 -20.40
N LEU A 447 6.64 -9.51 -20.96
CA LEU A 447 8.09 -9.39 -21.06
C LEU A 447 8.52 -8.22 -21.95
N ALA A 448 7.82 -7.99 -23.05
CA ALA A 448 8.05 -6.84 -23.94
C ALA A 448 7.75 -5.50 -23.22
N GLU A 449 6.62 -5.42 -22.50
CA GLU A 449 6.26 -4.26 -21.68
C GLU A 449 7.29 -3.98 -20.58
N LEU A 450 7.81 -5.02 -19.93
CA LEU A 450 8.86 -4.92 -18.92
C LEU A 450 10.17 -4.39 -19.51
N ARG A 451 10.59 -4.88 -20.68
CA ARG A 451 11.78 -4.37 -21.40
C ARG A 451 11.66 -2.89 -21.68
N LEU A 452 10.52 -2.48 -22.24
CA LEU A 452 10.26 -1.08 -22.55
C LEU A 452 10.27 -0.22 -21.27
N SER A 453 9.58 -0.68 -20.22
CA SER A 453 9.54 0.01 -18.93
C SER A 453 10.93 0.16 -18.30
N HIS A 454 11.75 -0.90 -18.34
CA HIS A 454 13.11 -0.87 -17.82
C HIS A 454 14.00 0.12 -18.58
N ARG A 455 14.00 0.07 -19.91
CA ARG A 455 14.79 1.01 -20.74
C ARG A 455 14.42 2.46 -20.48
N LEU A 456 13.12 2.76 -20.48
CA LEU A 456 12.63 4.10 -20.21
C LEU A 456 12.96 4.55 -18.80
N ARG A 457 12.94 3.62 -17.82
CA ARG A 457 13.31 3.92 -16.46
C ARG A 457 14.79 4.31 -16.35
N LEU A 458 15.68 3.64 -17.09
CA LEU A 458 17.09 4.04 -17.17
C LEU A 458 17.25 5.44 -17.75
N LEU A 459 16.52 5.78 -18.83
CA LEU A 459 16.54 7.13 -19.43
C LEU A 459 15.99 8.20 -18.49
N GLU A 460 14.87 7.92 -17.81
CA GLU A 460 14.28 8.81 -16.81
C GLU A 460 15.28 9.10 -15.69
N ARG A 461 15.94 8.05 -15.18
CA ARG A 461 16.96 8.15 -14.12
C ARG A 461 18.20 8.90 -14.61
N LEU A 462 18.66 8.63 -15.83
CA LEU A 462 19.78 9.29 -16.48
C LEU A 462 19.55 10.80 -16.55
N VAL A 463 18.39 11.23 -17.06
CA VAL A 463 18.05 12.66 -17.19
C VAL A 463 17.89 13.32 -15.83
N ARG A 464 17.29 12.63 -14.84
CA ARG A 464 17.06 13.17 -13.49
C ARG A 464 18.34 13.31 -12.68
N THR A 465 19.23 12.31 -12.74
CA THR A 465 20.41 12.23 -11.85
C THR A 465 21.73 12.55 -12.56
N ARG A 466 21.72 12.68 -13.90
CA ARG A 466 22.90 12.77 -14.77
C ARG A 466 23.92 11.66 -14.49
N SER A 467 23.43 10.47 -14.16
CA SER A 467 24.28 9.34 -13.80
C SER A 467 23.79 8.07 -14.50
N ASP A 468 24.72 7.19 -14.85
CA ASP A 468 24.44 5.91 -15.51
C ASP A 468 23.85 4.85 -14.56
N SER A 469 23.76 3.60 -15.04
CA SER A 469 23.29 2.45 -14.25
C SER A 469 24.16 2.19 -13.00
N GLU A 470 25.45 2.54 -13.04
CA GLU A 470 26.44 2.33 -11.99
C GLU A 470 26.64 3.55 -11.07
N GLY A 471 25.93 4.66 -11.35
CA GLY A 471 26.03 5.89 -10.57
C GLY A 471 27.19 6.81 -10.98
N ARG A 472 27.85 6.54 -12.10
CA ARG A 472 28.89 7.42 -12.65
C ARG A 472 28.22 8.65 -13.24
N LYS A 473 28.67 9.84 -12.82
CA LYS A 473 28.16 11.11 -13.36
C LYS A 473 28.60 11.27 -14.82
N LEU A 474 27.65 11.51 -15.70
CA LEU A 474 27.89 11.74 -17.11
C LEU A 474 27.92 13.22 -17.44
N GLN A 475 28.73 13.56 -18.44
CA GLN A 475 28.76 14.88 -19.04
C GLN A 475 27.52 15.10 -19.91
N HIS A 476 27.16 16.36 -20.14
CA HIS A 476 25.95 16.70 -20.90
C HIS A 476 25.98 16.14 -22.33
N ALA A 477 27.13 16.19 -23.01
CA ALA A 477 27.29 15.63 -24.35
C ALA A 477 27.00 14.11 -24.37
N GLN A 478 27.49 13.36 -23.37
CA GLN A 478 27.25 11.92 -23.27
C GLN A 478 25.76 11.60 -23.11
N ILE A 479 25.04 12.39 -22.31
CA ILE A 479 23.59 12.22 -22.13
C ILE A 479 22.84 12.51 -23.44
N LEU A 480 23.22 13.57 -24.16
CA LEU A 480 22.62 13.89 -25.46
C LEU A 480 22.84 12.76 -26.48
N VAL A 481 24.06 12.22 -26.56
CA VAL A 481 24.39 11.06 -27.42
C VAL A 481 23.50 9.86 -27.10
N ILE A 482 23.29 9.55 -25.81
CA ILE A 482 22.42 8.44 -25.40
C ILE A 482 20.97 8.67 -25.84
N LEU A 483 20.45 9.89 -25.64
CA LEU A 483 19.08 10.23 -26.05
C LEU A 483 18.92 10.22 -27.59
N ASN A 484 19.90 10.73 -28.32
CA ASN A 484 19.94 10.71 -29.78
C ASN A 484 20.02 9.29 -30.33
N HIS A 485 20.85 8.44 -29.74
CA HIS A 485 20.93 7.04 -30.12
C HIS A 485 19.58 6.37 -29.92
N PHE A 486 18.96 6.51 -28.75
CA PHE A 486 17.67 5.88 -28.46
C PHE A 486 16.57 6.34 -29.43
N LEU A 487 16.40 7.65 -29.62
CA LEU A 487 15.39 8.17 -30.54
C LEU A 487 15.69 7.81 -32.00
N GLY A 488 16.96 7.80 -32.40
CA GLY A 488 17.36 7.44 -33.75
C GLY A 488 17.18 5.95 -34.08
N THR A 489 17.27 5.05 -33.09
CA THR A 489 17.13 3.60 -33.31
C THR A 489 15.71 3.09 -33.06
N GLU A 490 15.04 3.59 -32.02
CA GLU A 490 13.76 3.05 -31.54
C GLU A 490 12.61 4.06 -31.65
N GLY A 491 12.89 5.31 -32.02
CA GLY A 491 11.92 6.40 -31.95
C GLY A 491 10.71 6.19 -32.86
N GLU A 492 10.93 5.85 -34.12
CA GLU A 492 9.83 5.66 -35.08
C GLU A 492 8.91 4.49 -34.70
N GLU A 493 9.50 3.34 -34.34
CA GLU A 493 8.74 2.16 -33.90
C GLU A 493 7.95 2.47 -32.63
N LEU A 494 8.58 3.12 -31.66
CA LEU A 494 7.93 3.49 -30.40
C LEU A 494 6.80 4.50 -30.62
N ALA A 495 6.96 5.45 -31.55
CA ALA A 495 5.92 6.40 -31.92
C ALA A 495 4.71 5.70 -32.55
N ALA A 496 4.95 4.70 -33.40
CA ALA A 496 3.90 3.95 -34.08
C ALA A 496 3.16 2.98 -33.14
N GLN A 497 3.89 2.17 -32.37
CA GLN A 497 3.32 1.09 -31.55
C GLN A 497 2.88 1.57 -30.16
N HIS A 498 3.58 2.55 -29.58
CA HIS A 498 3.35 3.01 -28.21
C HIS A 498 3.32 4.54 -28.11
N PRO A 499 2.40 5.24 -28.81
CA PRO A 499 2.40 6.70 -28.91
C PRO A 499 2.31 7.40 -27.54
N LYS A 500 1.60 6.81 -26.56
CA LYS A 500 1.52 7.35 -25.19
C LYS A 500 2.88 7.35 -24.48
N VAL A 501 3.65 6.29 -24.69
CA VAL A 501 4.98 6.11 -24.10
C VAL A 501 5.99 7.05 -24.75
N MET A 502 5.96 7.14 -26.09
CA MET A 502 6.75 8.11 -26.83
C MET A 502 6.51 9.54 -26.34
N ARG A 503 5.26 9.97 -26.16
CA ARG A 503 4.94 11.31 -25.61
C ARG A 503 5.56 11.58 -24.24
N LYS A 504 5.77 10.56 -23.40
CA LYS A 504 6.46 10.72 -22.11
C LYS A 504 7.95 10.91 -22.31
N LEU A 505 8.56 10.09 -23.17
CA LEU A 505 9.97 10.20 -23.51
C LEU A 505 10.29 11.57 -24.11
N LEU A 506 9.46 12.07 -25.03
CA LEU A 506 9.64 13.40 -25.62
C LEU A 506 9.59 14.49 -24.55
N ARG A 507 8.73 14.38 -23.55
CA ARG A 507 8.70 15.33 -22.42
C ARG A 507 9.96 15.26 -21.56
N ILE A 508 10.53 14.07 -21.35
CA ILE A 508 11.83 13.89 -20.68
C ILE A 508 12.94 14.58 -21.50
N CYS A 509 12.98 14.38 -22.82
CA CYS A 509 13.96 15.01 -23.71
C CYS A 509 13.82 16.54 -23.73
N VAL A 510 12.61 17.07 -23.93
CA VAL A 510 12.33 18.52 -23.92
C VAL A 510 12.75 19.15 -22.60
N ARG A 511 12.40 18.53 -21.46
CA ARG A 511 12.80 19.03 -20.14
C ARG A 511 14.32 19.06 -19.98
N TYR A 512 15.03 18.10 -20.57
CA TYR A 512 16.49 18.08 -20.56
C TYR A 512 17.10 19.18 -21.45
N LEU A 513 16.57 19.36 -22.67
CA LEU A 513 16.95 20.45 -23.58
C LEU A 513 16.70 21.84 -22.95
N ASP A 514 15.63 21.96 -22.16
CA ASP A 514 15.24 23.19 -21.48
C ASP A 514 16.03 23.48 -20.19
N GLN A 515 17.02 22.65 -19.83
CA GLN A 515 17.79 22.86 -18.60
C GLN A 515 18.48 24.24 -18.57
N PRO A 516 18.25 25.06 -17.53
CA PRO A 516 18.80 26.42 -17.45
C PRO A 516 20.32 26.45 -17.51
N TYR A 517 20.99 25.45 -16.93
CA TYR A 517 22.45 25.35 -16.97
C TYR A 517 22.94 25.10 -18.40
N LEU A 518 22.33 24.16 -19.13
CA LEU A 518 22.69 23.85 -20.51
C LEU A 518 22.54 25.09 -21.40
N ARG A 519 21.40 25.78 -21.26
CA ARG A 519 21.10 27.03 -21.98
C ARG A 519 22.09 28.15 -21.69
N ARG A 520 22.36 28.43 -20.41
CA ARG A 520 23.25 29.54 -20.02
C ARG A 520 24.72 29.27 -20.32
N GLN A 521 25.15 28.02 -20.16
CA GLN A 521 26.56 27.69 -20.21
C GLN A 521 27.04 27.35 -21.63
N TYR A 522 26.21 26.68 -22.43
CA TYR A 522 26.62 26.17 -23.73
C TYR A 522 25.87 26.81 -24.91
N LEU A 523 24.57 27.12 -24.78
CA LEU A 523 23.78 27.67 -25.90
C LEU A 523 23.86 29.19 -26.03
N ALA A 524 23.96 29.93 -24.92
CA ALA A 524 24.00 31.39 -24.92
C ALA A 524 25.38 32.00 -25.23
N LYS A 525 26.41 31.16 -25.43
CA LYS A 525 27.80 31.59 -25.63
C LYS A 525 28.33 30.98 -26.92
N THR A 526 29.23 31.68 -27.59
CA THR A 526 29.96 31.12 -28.73
C THR A 526 30.81 29.93 -28.25
N PRO A 527 30.72 28.76 -28.89
CA PRO A 527 31.52 27.59 -28.53
C PRO A 527 33.01 27.91 -28.63
N LYS A 528 33.80 27.47 -27.64
CA LYS A 528 35.25 27.76 -27.57
C LYS A 528 36.10 26.50 -27.62
N THR A 529 35.54 25.36 -27.25
CA THR A 529 36.24 24.08 -27.18
C THR A 529 35.60 23.06 -28.12
N GLN A 530 36.35 22.02 -28.51
CA GLN A 530 35.80 20.90 -29.29
C GLN A 530 34.62 20.22 -28.57
N TYR A 531 34.66 20.18 -27.24
CA TYR A 531 33.55 19.68 -26.43
C TYR A 531 32.28 20.51 -26.61
N ASP A 532 32.40 21.85 -26.64
CA ASP A 532 31.25 22.74 -26.83
C ASP A 532 30.62 22.53 -28.22
N HIS A 533 31.45 22.40 -29.26
CA HIS A 533 30.98 22.09 -30.62
C HIS A 533 30.24 20.75 -30.67
N ASN A 534 30.85 19.68 -30.17
CA ASN A 534 30.21 18.36 -30.15
C ASN A 534 28.90 18.36 -29.34
N LEU A 535 28.83 19.10 -28.23
CA LEU A 535 27.62 19.22 -27.43
C LEU A 535 26.51 19.94 -28.20
N LEU A 536 26.84 21.02 -28.91
CA LEU A 536 25.88 21.77 -29.73
C LEU A 536 25.34 20.91 -30.87
N ASP A 537 26.20 20.17 -31.58
CA ASP A 537 25.78 19.27 -32.66
C ASP A 537 24.79 18.21 -32.14
N GLU A 538 25.11 17.58 -31.00
CA GLU A 538 24.23 16.59 -30.37
C GLU A 538 22.93 17.23 -29.84
N TYR A 539 22.97 18.49 -29.38
CA TYR A 539 21.78 19.22 -28.95
C TYR A 539 20.84 19.52 -30.12
N GLU A 540 21.38 20.00 -31.24
CA GLU A 540 20.61 20.29 -32.45
C GLU A 540 19.98 19.01 -33.02
N ARG A 541 20.76 17.92 -33.06
CA ARG A 541 20.26 16.61 -33.48
C ARG A 541 19.12 16.11 -32.60
N LEU A 542 19.23 16.25 -31.27
CA LEU A 542 18.16 15.85 -30.36
C LEU A 542 16.91 16.68 -30.56
N THR A 543 17.08 17.99 -30.80
CA THR A 543 15.97 18.89 -31.09
C THR A 543 15.23 18.43 -32.35
N GLN A 544 15.96 18.11 -33.42
CA GLN A 544 15.36 17.60 -34.67
C GLN A 544 14.61 16.28 -34.47
N PHE A 545 15.20 15.30 -33.77
CA PHE A 545 14.52 14.03 -33.49
C PHE A 545 13.27 14.21 -32.64
N VAL A 546 13.31 15.09 -31.65
CA VAL A 546 12.14 15.42 -30.82
C VAL A 546 11.03 16.01 -31.69
N GLU A 547 11.34 16.97 -32.58
CA GLU A 547 10.35 17.57 -33.48
C GLU A 547 9.73 16.54 -34.43
N GLN A 548 10.55 15.67 -35.04
CA GLN A 548 10.09 14.60 -35.92
C GLN A 548 9.14 13.64 -35.19
N CYS A 549 9.55 13.14 -34.02
CA CYS A 549 8.73 12.22 -33.24
C CYS A 549 7.44 12.88 -32.72
N GLN A 550 7.46 14.18 -32.39
CA GLN A 550 6.27 14.94 -32.01
C GLN A 550 5.23 15.01 -33.14
N ILE A 551 5.69 15.16 -34.38
CA ILE A 551 4.81 15.14 -35.55
C ILE A 551 4.12 13.78 -35.69
N MET A 552 4.87 12.68 -35.51
CA MET A 552 4.35 11.32 -35.65
C MET A 552 3.26 10.96 -34.63
N VAL A 553 3.42 11.37 -33.37
CA VAL A 553 2.47 10.99 -32.30
C VAL A 553 1.25 11.91 -32.18
N GLY A 554 1.17 12.95 -33.03
CA GLY A 554 0.24 14.07 -32.89
C GLY A 554 0.60 14.94 -31.68
N ARG A 555 0.64 16.26 -31.89
CA ARG A 555 1.02 17.26 -30.87
C ARG A 555 0.33 17.04 -29.52
#